data_AF-E3MKW8-F1
#
_entry.id   AF-E3MKW8-F1
#
_cell.length_a   1.000
_cell.length_b   1.000
_cell.length_c   1.000
_cell.angle_alpha   90.00
_cell.angle_beta   90.00
_cell.angle_gamma   90.00
#
_symmetry.space_group_name_H-M   'P 1'
#
loop_
_entity.id
_entity.type
_entity.pdbx_description
1 polymer ?
#
loop_
_entity_poly.entity_id
_entity_poly.type
_entity_poly.pdbx_seq_one_letter_code
_entity_poly.pdbx_strand_id
1 'polypeptide(L)'
;MLLSVVSMRAKKIVCSLNFDPRKISLDTCASCKLEFRSYSFYISLSFEKFEEDAEREIVEIERPERVEFYVARLVGNRIESEKYQWENGTFEVRDYIDHFMEIFHNDCIDELTVKREDAYPLESIQQLINGLEIRELEIYERNSEDDLMNRLKKIFFFRLS
;
A
#
# COMPACT_ATOMS: atom_id res chain seq x y z
N MET A 1 18.68 -10.13 -1.15
CA MET A 1 19.38 -9.32 -2.18
C MET A 1 18.43 -8.52 -3.10
N LEU A 2 17.15 -8.92 -3.25
CA LEU A 2 16.22 -8.34 -4.22
C LEU A 2 15.65 -6.95 -3.83
N LEU A 3 15.34 -6.71 -2.54
CA LEU A 3 14.90 -5.40 -2.05
C LEU A 3 15.88 -4.28 -2.44
N SER A 4 17.20 -4.53 -2.34
CA SER A 4 18.23 -3.53 -2.68
C SER A 4 18.19 -3.07 -4.13
N VAL A 5 17.88 -3.97 -5.08
CA VAL A 5 17.80 -3.64 -6.51
C VAL A 5 16.58 -2.77 -6.81
N VAL A 6 15.44 -3.12 -6.20
CA VAL A 6 14.20 -2.35 -6.34
C VAL A 6 14.36 -0.97 -5.70
N SER A 7 14.98 -0.92 -4.51
CA SER A 7 15.31 0.32 -3.81
C SER A 7 16.19 1.24 -4.65
N MET A 8 17.25 0.70 -5.27
CA MET A 8 18.12 1.49 -6.15
C MET A 8 17.36 2.03 -7.36
N ARG A 9 16.46 1.23 -7.95
CA ARG A 9 15.65 1.66 -9.08
C ARG A 9 14.63 2.72 -8.67
N ALA A 10 13.93 2.53 -7.56
CA ALA A 10 13.00 3.51 -7.02
C ALA A 10 13.70 4.83 -6.68
N LYS A 11 14.85 4.79 -6.00
CA LYS A 11 15.69 5.98 -5.76
C LYS A 11 16.11 6.65 -7.06
N LYS A 12 16.55 5.87 -8.06
CA LYS A 12 16.91 6.42 -9.38
C LYS A 12 15.72 7.08 -10.06
N ILE A 13 14.52 6.49 -10.00
CA ILE A 13 13.29 7.06 -10.55
C ILE A 13 12.96 8.37 -9.85
N VAL A 14 12.94 8.38 -8.51
CA VAL A 14 12.68 9.59 -7.71
C VAL A 14 13.65 10.71 -8.07
N CYS A 15 14.95 10.44 -8.04
CA CYS A 15 15.96 11.45 -8.33
C CYS A 15 15.99 11.90 -9.79
N SER A 16 15.84 10.98 -10.75
CA SER A 16 15.95 11.31 -12.19
C SER A 16 14.74 12.06 -12.73
N LEU A 17 13.56 11.81 -12.15
CA LEU A 17 12.31 12.41 -12.60
C LEU A 17 11.89 13.62 -11.75
N ASN A 18 12.62 13.91 -10.67
CA ASN A 18 12.16 14.80 -9.60
C ASN A 18 10.71 14.45 -9.21
N PHE A 19 10.46 13.15 -9.04
CA PHE A 19 9.12 12.63 -8.85
C PHE A 19 8.61 13.09 -7.49
N ASP A 20 7.60 13.95 -7.53
CA ASP A 20 6.86 14.44 -6.38
C ASP A 20 5.44 13.84 -6.46
N PRO A 21 5.13 12.84 -5.60
CA PRO A 21 3.81 12.24 -5.59
C PRO A 21 2.78 13.26 -5.13
N ARG A 22 1.71 13.39 -5.91
CA ARG A 22 0.56 14.24 -5.57
C ARG A 22 -0.47 13.51 -4.72
N LYS A 23 -0.45 12.18 -4.80
CA LYS A 23 -1.35 11.31 -4.08
C LYS A 23 -0.64 10.02 -3.73
N ILE A 24 -0.62 9.70 -2.44
CA ILE A 24 -0.18 8.43 -1.89
C ILE A 24 -1.40 7.72 -1.35
N SER A 25 -1.65 6.50 -1.79
CA SER A 25 -2.80 5.72 -1.32
C SER A 25 -2.42 4.31 -0.90
N LEU A 26 -3.10 3.82 0.13
CA LEU A 26 -2.98 2.45 0.63
C LEU A 26 -4.35 1.75 0.50
N ASP A 27 -4.41 0.68 -0.30
CA ASP A 27 -5.60 -0.18 -0.43
C ASP A 27 -5.32 -1.52 0.27
N THR A 28 -6.16 -1.91 1.22
CA THR A 28 -6.00 -3.12 2.03
C THR A 28 -6.92 -4.28 1.62
N CYS A 29 -7.45 -4.22 0.39
CA CYS A 29 -8.34 -5.23 -0.22
C CYS A 29 -7.65 -6.61 -0.43
N ALA A 30 -8.03 -7.38 -1.46
CA ALA A 30 -7.53 -8.74 -1.73
C ALA A 30 -5.99 -8.85 -1.84
N SER A 31 -5.31 -7.74 -2.12
CA SER A 31 -3.86 -7.57 -1.97
C SER A 31 -3.63 -6.21 -1.35
N CYS A 32 -2.70 -6.09 -0.39
CA CYS A 32 -2.29 -4.78 0.10
C CYS A 32 -1.54 -4.06 -1.03
N LYS A 33 -1.92 -2.82 -1.32
CA LYS A 33 -1.33 -2.01 -2.38
C LYS A 33 -0.97 -0.62 -1.90
N LEU A 34 0.29 -0.26 -2.04
CA LEU A 34 0.79 1.10 -1.83
C LEU A 34 0.99 1.75 -3.19
N GLU A 35 0.36 2.90 -3.43
CA GLU A 35 0.44 3.61 -4.70
C GLU A 35 0.95 5.03 -4.53
N PHE A 36 1.78 5.47 -5.47
CA PHE A 36 2.28 6.83 -5.59
C PHE A 36 1.89 7.36 -6.97
N ARG A 37 1.08 8.41 -7.01
CA ARG A 37 0.58 8.99 -8.25
C ARG A 37 1.06 10.42 -8.43
N SER A 38 1.51 10.73 -9.63
CA SER A 38 1.74 12.08 -10.13
C SER A 38 1.03 12.24 -11.48
N TYR A 39 1.09 13.43 -12.10
CA TYR A 39 0.34 13.68 -13.36
C TYR A 39 0.70 12.73 -14.50
N SER A 40 2.00 12.41 -14.61
CA SER A 40 2.52 11.62 -15.74
C SER A 40 3.13 10.30 -15.30
N PHE A 41 3.06 9.97 -14.01
CA PHE A 41 3.74 8.82 -13.42
C PHE A 41 2.84 8.12 -12.41
N TYR A 42 2.88 6.80 -12.44
CA TYR A 42 2.19 5.93 -11.50
C TYR A 42 3.17 4.86 -11.04
N ILE A 43 3.36 4.75 -9.73
CA ILE A 43 4.19 3.73 -9.10
C ILE A 43 3.30 2.96 -8.13
N SER A 44 3.37 1.64 -8.14
CA SER A 44 2.65 0.83 -7.16
C SER A 44 3.46 -0.36 -6.67
N LEU A 45 3.22 -0.71 -5.42
CA LEU A 45 3.68 -1.91 -4.75
C LEU A 45 2.45 -2.76 -4.44
N SER A 46 2.47 -4.03 -4.82
CA SER A 46 1.42 -4.99 -4.48
C SER A 46 2.01 -6.15 -3.68
N PHE A 47 1.35 -6.50 -2.59
CA PHE A 47 1.77 -7.51 -1.62
C PHE A 47 0.82 -8.69 -1.70
N GLU A 48 1.35 -9.87 -2.03
CA GLU A 48 0.58 -11.08 -2.31
C GLU A 48 1.09 -12.26 -1.46
N LYS A 49 0.17 -13.14 -1.04
CA LYS A 49 0.46 -14.51 -0.61
C LYS A 49 0.08 -15.46 -1.73
N PHE A 50 0.83 -16.54 -1.91
CA PHE A 50 0.42 -17.68 -2.70
C PHE A 50 -0.87 -18.25 -2.07
N GLU A 51 -1.89 -18.44 -2.89
CA GLU A 51 -3.11 -19.12 -2.44
C GLU A 51 -2.72 -20.57 -2.08
N GLU A 52 -2.68 -20.93 -0.80
CA GLU A 52 -2.78 -22.34 -0.44
C GLU A 52 -4.24 -22.77 -0.61
N ASP A 53 -4.46 -23.71 -1.54
CA ASP A 53 -5.69 -24.44 -1.77
C ASP A 53 -6.17 -25.17 -0.49
N ALA A 54 -6.73 -24.46 0.49
CA ALA A 54 -7.68 -24.97 1.47
C ALA A 54 -8.08 -23.86 2.43
N GLU A 55 -9.36 -23.49 2.39
CA GLU A 55 -10.04 -22.59 3.32
C GLU A 55 -9.70 -21.10 3.12
N ARG A 56 -10.71 -20.36 2.64
CA ARG A 56 -10.73 -18.89 2.54
C ARG A 56 -10.78 -18.25 3.93
N GLU A 57 -9.84 -18.58 4.80
CA GLU A 57 -9.60 -17.79 5.98
C GLU A 57 -8.91 -16.50 5.51
N ILE A 58 -9.39 -15.34 5.97
CA ILE A 58 -8.79 -14.04 5.64
C ILE A 58 -7.43 -14.03 6.34
N VAL A 59 -6.40 -14.52 5.66
CA VAL A 59 -5.05 -14.60 6.23
C VAL A 59 -4.41 -13.24 6.07
N GLU A 60 -4.24 -12.55 7.19
CA GLU A 60 -3.45 -11.32 7.30
C GLU A 60 -2.11 -11.47 6.56
N ILE A 61 -1.82 -10.54 5.63
CA ILE A 61 -0.53 -10.52 4.91
C ILE A 61 0.45 -9.65 5.71
N GLU A 62 0.89 -10.14 6.86
CA GLU A 62 1.96 -9.51 7.64
C GLU A 62 3.28 -9.59 6.86
N ARG A 63 3.60 -10.80 6.37
CA ARG A 63 4.73 -11.08 5.47
C ARG A 63 4.20 -11.51 4.11
N PRO A 64 4.38 -10.70 3.05
CA PRO A 64 4.01 -11.10 1.71
C PRO A 64 4.97 -12.16 1.22
N GLU A 65 4.47 -13.13 0.45
CA GLU A 65 5.33 -14.13 -0.19
C GLU A 65 5.84 -13.64 -1.54
N ARG A 66 5.08 -12.74 -2.18
CA ARG A 66 5.42 -12.10 -3.43
C ARG A 66 5.18 -10.60 -3.32
N VAL A 67 6.14 -9.84 -3.83
CA VAL A 67 6.01 -8.38 -3.95
C VAL A 67 6.17 -8.01 -5.41
N GLU A 68 5.22 -7.21 -5.89
CA GLU A 68 5.26 -6.63 -7.22
C GLU A 68 5.53 -5.13 -7.12
N PHE A 69 6.49 -4.65 -7.90
CA PHE A 69 6.76 -3.23 -8.08
C PHE A 69 6.49 -2.85 -9.53
N TYR A 70 5.54 -1.95 -9.73
CA TYR A 70 5.12 -1.50 -11.03
C TYR A 70 5.37 0.00 -11.18
N VAL A 71 5.89 0.38 -12.33
CA VAL A 71 6.15 1.77 -12.69
C VAL A 71 5.56 2.01 -14.06
N ALA A 72 4.72 3.02 -14.20
CA ALA A 72 4.17 3.47 -15.47
C ALA A 72 4.38 4.97 -15.64
N ARG A 73 4.57 5.38 -16.89
CA ARG A 73 4.64 6.78 -17.30
C ARG A 73 3.82 7.05 -18.55
N LEU A 74 3.23 8.22 -18.60
CA LEU A 74 2.52 8.72 -19.78
C LEU A 74 3.49 9.51 -20.66
N VAL A 75 3.75 9.02 -21.88
CA VAL A 75 4.58 9.69 -22.90
C VAL A 75 3.70 10.02 -24.10
N GLY A 76 3.26 11.28 -24.18
CA GLY A 76 2.24 11.69 -25.14
C GLY A 76 0.92 10.97 -24.89
N ASN A 77 0.45 10.19 -25.86
CA ASN A 77 -0.78 9.37 -25.76
C ASN A 77 -0.49 7.88 -25.49
N ARG A 78 0.73 7.52 -25.08
CA ARG A 78 1.14 6.13 -24.81
C ARG A 78 1.53 5.96 -23.35
N ILE A 79 1.18 4.82 -22.79
CA ILE A 79 1.64 4.40 -21.47
C ILE A 79 2.85 3.48 -21.68
N GLU A 80 3.98 3.87 -21.12
CA GLU A 80 5.15 3.01 -21.01
C GLU A 80 5.20 2.49 -19.59
N SER A 81 5.42 1.19 -19.40
CA SER A 81 5.48 0.60 -18.07
C SER A 81 6.51 -0.51 -17.93
N GLU A 82 6.98 -0.66 -16.70
CA GLU A 82 7.90 -1.71 -16.27
C GLU A 82 7.32 -2.38 -15.03
N LYS A 83 7.36 -3.70 -15.02
CA LYS A 83 6.90 -4.52 -13.89
C LYS A 83 8.06 -5.38 -13.37
N TYR A 84 8.23 -5.37 -12.07
CA TYR A 84 9.22 -6.14 -11.35
C TYR A 84 8.53 -6.96 -10.28
N GLN A 85 9.01 -8.17 -10.06
CA GLN A 85 8.43 -9.07 -9.09
C GLN A 85 9.54 -9.89 -8.45
N TRP A 86 9.40 -10.15 -7.15
CA TRP A 86 10.26 -11.07 -6.43
C TRP A 86 9.48 -11.81 -5.34
N GLU A 87 10.02 -12.95 -4.95
CA GLU A 87 9.63 -13.65 -3.74
C GLU A 87 10.21 -12.93 -2.53
N ASN A 88 9.39 -12.78 -1.50
CA ASN A 88 9.78 -12.21 -0.23
C ASN A 88 9.73 -13.28 0.86
N GLY A 89 10.87 -13.50 1.50
CA GLY A 89 10.99 -14.47 2.59
C GLY A 89 11.42 -13.85 3.92
N THR A 90 11.40 -12.52 4.04
CA THR A 90 12.06 -11.86 5.19
C THR A 90 11.35 -10.62 5.70
N PHE A 91 10.87 -9.74 4.82
CA PHE A 91 10.36 -8.43 5.23
C PHE A 91 8.84 -8.43 5.39
N GLU A 92 8.34 -7.62 6.31
CA GLU A 92 6.91 -7.39 6.51
C GLU A 92 6.40 -6.30 5.57
N VAL A 93 5.08 -6.25 5.33
CA VAL A 93 4.48 -5.19 4.51
C VAL A 93 4.82 -3.80 5.07
N ARG A 94 4.86 -3.67 6.40
CA ARG A 94 5.23 -2.41 7.05
C ARG A 94 6.67 -1.98 6.71
N ASP A 95 7.63 -2.91 6.69
CA ASP A 95 9.02 -2.61 6.31
C ASP A 95 9.09 -2.02 4.89
N TYR A 96 8.28 -2.56 3.97
CA TYR A 96 8.19 -2.03 2.61
C TYR A 96 7.56 -0.63 2.62
N ILE A 97 6.45 -0.43 3.33
CA ILE A 97 5.81 0.89 3.43
C ILE A 97 6.81 1.93 3.94
N ASP A 98 7.44 1.70 5.09
CA ASP A 98 8.40 2.63 5.68
C ASP A 98 9.56 2.95 4.74
N HIS A 99 10.13 1.92 4.12
CA HIS A 99 11.26 2.07 3.22
C HIS A 99 10.92 2.88 1.97
N PHE A 100 9.75 2.66 1.37
CA PHE A 100 9.33 3.42 0.20
C PHE A 100 8.89 4.84 0.57
N MET A 101 8.22 5.03 1.69
CA MET A 101 7.90 6.35 2.23
C MET A 101 9.18 7.19 2.46
N GLU A 102 10.25 6.58 2.98
CA GLU A 102 11.58 7.20 3.08
C GLU A 102 12.16 7.57 1.71
N ILE A 103 12.11 6.65 0.73
CA ILE A 103 12.63 6.88 -0.63
C ILE A 103 11.91 8.05 -1.31
N PHE A 104 10.59 8.16 -1.11
CA PHE A 104 9.79 9.22 -1.69
C PHE A 104 9.77 10.49 -0.85
N HIS A 105 10.48 10.54 0.29
CA HIS A 105 10.49 11.68 1.22
C HIS A 105 9.09 12.10 1.67
N ASN A 106 8.22 11.12 1.94
CA ASN A 106 6.85 11.35 2.38
C ASN A 106 6.56 10.60 3.68
N ASP A 107 5.80 11.23 4.57
CA ASP A 107 5.34 10.69 5.86
C ASP A 107 3.80 10.63 5.97
N CYS A 108 3.12 11.01 4.89
CA CYS A 108 1.68 11.13 4.80
C CYS A 108 1.09 10.20 3.74
N ILE A 109 0.04 9.46 4.09
CA ILE A 109 -0.84 8.77 3.15
C ILE A 109 -2.06 9.69 2.92
N ASP A 110 -2.25 10.11 1.68
CA ASP A 110 -3.37 10.97 1.32
C ASP A 110 -4.70 10.23 1.44
N GLU A 111 -4.75 8.97 1.03
CA GLU A 111 -5.97 8.16 1.04
C GLU A 111 -5.72 6.74 1.55
N LEU A 112 -6.45 6.35 2.58
CA LEU A 112 -6.54 4.96 3.04
C LEU A 112 -7.90 4.38 2.62
N THR A 113 -7.90 3.34 1.81
CA THR A 113 -9.12 2.63 1.41
C THR A 113 -9.27 1.35 2.22
N VAL A 114 -10.35 1.26 3.00
CA VAL A 114 -10.69 0.07 3.81
C VAL A 114 -12.03 -0.50 3.32
N LYS A 115 -12.05 -1.78 2.97
CA LYS A 115 -13.28 -2.50 2.56
C LYS A 115 -13.61 -3.61 3.56
N ARG A 116 -14.84 -4.13 3.50
CA ARG A 116 -15.26 -5.25 4.38
C ARG A 116 -14.55 -6.56 4.01
N GLU A 117 -14.32 -6.76 2.73
CA GLU A 117 -13.69 -7.95 2.13
C GLU A 117 -12.16 -7.82 2.09
N ASP A 118 -11.59 -6.94 2.92
CA ASP A 118 -10.16 -6.70 2.99
C ASP A 118 -9.41 -7.96 3.44
N ALA A 119 -8.20 -8.13 2.90
CA ALA A 119 -7.30 -9.19 3.32
C ALA A 119 -6.76 -8.97 4.75
N TYR A 120 -7.00 -7.79 5.33
CA TYR A 120 -6.50 -7.40 6.64
C TYR A 120 -7.65 -7.14 7.62
N PRO A 121 -7.57 -7.67 8.85
CA PRO A 121 -8.41 -7.19 9.93
C PRO A 121 -8.01 -5.75 10.29
N LEU A 122 -8.95 -5.01 10.90
CA LEU A 122 -8.77 -3.59 11.21
C LEU A 122 -7.55 -3.34 12.11
N GLU A 123 -7.29 -4.26 13.04
CA GLU A 123 -6.15 -4.20 13.97
C GLU A 123 -4.80 -4.23 13.23
N SER A 124 -4.71 -4.97 12.13
CA SER A 124 -3.52 -5.02 11.29
C SER A 124 -3.39 -3.78 10.42
N ILE A 125 -4.51 -3.27 9.88
CA ILE A 125 -4.52 -1.99 9.16
C ILE A 125 -4.02 -0.87 10.08
N GLN A 126 -4.43 -0.88 11.36
CA GLN A 126 -3.93 0.08 12.36
C GLN A 126 -2.42 -0.02 12.55
N GLN A 127 -1.85 -1.22 12.62
CA GLN A 127 -0.40 -1.40 12.73
C GLN A 127 0.32 -0.91 11.47
N LEU A 128 -0.23 -1.18 10.28
CA LEU A 128 0.33 -0.73 9.01
C LEU A 128 0.40 0.78 8.88
N ILE A 129 -0.56 1.52 9.45
CA ILE A 129 -0.64 2.98 9.36
C ILE A 129 -0.12 3.71 10.60
N ASN A 130 0.33 2.98 11.62
CA ASN A 130 0.79 3.59 12.88
C ASN A 130 1.94 4.58 12.62
N GLY A 131 1.86 5.77 13.21
CA GLY A 131 2.85 6.83 13.01
C GLY A 131 2.82 7.54 11.65
N LEU A 132 1.94 7.15 10.71
CA LEU A 132 1.75 7.87 9.45
C LEU A 132 0.63 8.91 9.57
N GLU A 133 0.77 10.03 8.87
CA GLU A 133 -0.33 10.97 8.72
C GLU A 133 -1.34 10.44 7.70
N ILE A 134 -2.61 10.26 8.07
CA ILE A 134 -3.69 9.91 7.13
C ILE A 134 -4.58 11.14 6.93
N ARG A 135 -4.75 11.58 5.68
CA ARG A 135 -5.60 12.74 5.34
C ARG A 135 -7.04 12.36 5.07
N GLU A 136 -7.26 11.34 4.27
CA GLU A 136 -8.58 10.87 3.86
C GLU A 136 -8.71 9.37 4.12
N LEU A 137 -9.86 8.97 4.67
CA LEU A 137 -10.22 7.59 4.94
C LEU A 137 -11.49 7.26 4.16
N GLU A 138 -11.36 6.38 3.17
CA GLU A 138 -12.49 5.88 2.41
C GLU A 138 -12.89 4.49 2.92
N ILE A 139 -14.11 4.37 3.44
CA ILE A 139 -14.67 3.09 3.89
C ILE A 139 -15.76 2.65 2.93
N TYR A 140 -15.56 1.49 2.30
CA TYR A 140 -16.55 0.90 1.40
C TYR A 140 -17.30 -0.23 2.12
N GLU A 141 -18.50 0.08 2.61
CA GLU A 141 -19.42 -0.88 3.25
C GLU A 141 -20.73 -1.00 2.48
N ARG A 142 -21.26 -2.23 2.37
CA ARG A 142 -22.54 -2.51 1.71
C ARG A 142 -23.76 -2.42 2.64
N ASN A 143 -23.62 -2.28 3.97
CA ASN A 143 -24.76 -2.25 4.90
C ASN A 143 -24.47 -1.48 6.21
N SER A 144 -25.50 -0.77 6.72
CA SER A 144 -25.69 -0.22 8.08
C SER A 144 -24.69 0.84 8.57
N GLU A 145 -25.14 2.09 8.76
CA GLU A 145 -24.36 3.20 9.36
C GLU A 145 -23.70 2.85 10.71
N ASP A 146 -24.31 1.95 11.50
CA ASP A 146 -23.77 1.52 12.79
C ASP A 146 -22.46 0.71 12.69
N ASP A 147 -22.27 -0.06 11.61
CA ASP A 147 -21.06 -0.86 11.41
C ASP A 147 -19.89 0.05 11.00
N LEU A 148 -20.16 0.98 10.08
CA LEU A 148 -19.26 2.05 9.64
C LEU A 148 -18.78 2.90 10.83
N MET A 149 -19.70 3.31 11.71
CA MET A 149 -19.37 4.10 12.90
C MET A 149 -18.52 3.31 13.90
N ASN A 150 -18.69 2.00 14.02
CA ASN A 150 -17.83 1.16 14.85
C ASN A 150 -16.43 0.99 14.25
N ARG A 151 -16.31 0.80 12.93
CA ARG A 151 -15.02 0.75 12.24
C ARG A 151 -14.25 2.07 12.35
N LEU A 152 -14.91 3.20 12.11
CA LEU A 152 -14.33 4.53 12.28
C LEU A 152 -13.85 4.74 13.71
N LYS A 153 -14.66 4.38 14.72
CA LYS A 153 -14.25 4.46 16.12
C LYS A 153 -12.99 3.64 16.37
N LYS A 154 -12.91 2.39 15.90
CA LYS A 154 -11.68 1.60 16.06
C LYS A 154 -10.46 2.31 15.46
N ILE A 155 -10.56 2.84 14.25
CA ILE A 155 -9.44 3.51 13.57
C ILE A 155 -9.04 4.83 14.28
N PHE A 156 -10.01 5.66 14.67
CA PHE A 156 -9.74 7.00 15.25
C PHE A 156 -9.49 7.01 16.76
N PHE A 157 -10.07 6.10 17.54
CA PHE A 157 -9.98 6.13 19.02
C PHE A 157 -8.55 5.84 19.53
N PHE A 158 -7.72 5.16 18.74
CA PHE A 158 -6.32 4.90 19.09
C PHE A 158 -5.39 6.11 18.88
N ARG A 159 -5.77 7.09 18.04
CA ARG A 159 -4.97 8.31 17.83
C ARG A 159 -4.99 9.28 19.02
N LEU A 160 -5.85 9.03 20.01
CA LEU A 160 -6.06 9.85 21.21
C LEU A 160 -5.72 9.12 22.54
N SER A 161 -5.21 7.88 22.46
CA SER A 161 -4.80 7.06 23.62
C SER A 161 -3.28 7.09 23.78
#